data_AF-A0A662UQ01-F1
#
_entry.id   AF-A0A662UQ01-F1
#
_cell.length_a   1.000
_cell.length_b   1.000
_cell.length_c   1.000
_cell.angle_alpha   90.00
_cell.angle_beta   90.00
_cell.angle_gamma   90.00
#
_symmetry.space_group_name_H-M   'P 1'
#
loop_
_entity.id
_entity.type
_entity.pdbx_description
1 polymer ?
#
loop_
_entity_poly.entity_id
_entity_poly.type
_entity_poly.pdbx_seq_one_letter_code
_entity_poly.pdbx_strand_id
1 'polypeptide(L)'
;ADVEWIKKLNAFVIKPDLAIYLDIPPRVGVLRKRKAWEVMEGRKLGYLERIDLLSNVRELYLRLVGEGELVYVDANRGLEDVIRDVLSLIKEKLGIRE
;
A
#
# COMPACT_ATOMS: atom_id res chain seq x y z
N ALA A 1 17.49 -4.12 -4.44
CA ALA A 1 18.30 -3.19 -3.61
C ALA A 1 18.49 -3.81 -2.25
N ASP A 2 19.57 -3.49 -1.55
CA ASP A 2 19.83 -3.99 -0.20
C ASP A 2 18.91 -3.27 0.81
N VAL A 3 18.02 -4.03 1.46
CA VAL A 3 17.06 -3.50 2.44
C VAL A 3 17.77 -2.92 3.66
N GLU A 4 18.89 -3.51 4.07
CA GLU A 4 19.62 -3.08 5.27
C GLU A 4 20.29 -1.72 5.05
N TRP A 5 20.85 -1.51 3.86
CA TRP A 5 21.36 -0.20 3.47
C TRP A 5 20.26 0.86 3.48
N ILE A 6 19.06 0.54 2.96
CA ILE A 6 17.92 1.48 2.95
C ILE A 6 17.46 1.80 4.38
N LYS A 7 17.41 0.80 5.27
CA LYS A 7 17.06 0.99 6.69
C LYS A 7 18.08 1.90 7.39
N LYS A 8 19.38 1.69 7.16
CA LYS A 8 20.45 2.57 7.70
C LYS A 8 20.36 3.99 7.20
N LEU A 9 20.12 4.16 5.89
CA LEU A 9 19.94 5.50 5.32
C LEU A 9 18.76 6.21 5.97
N ASN A 10 17.64 5.53 6.19
CA ASN A 10 16.44 6.13 6.77
C ASN A 10 16.42 6.15 8.31
N ALA A 11 17.52 5.83 9.00
CA ALA A 11 17.54 5.73 10.46
C ALA A 11 17.24 7.06 11.17
N PHE A 12 17.41 8.20 10.48
CA PHE A 12 17.08 9.53 10.99
C PHE A 12 15.60 9.92 10.78
N VAL A 13 14.83 9.13 10.03
CA VAL A 13 13.43 9.43 9.72
C VAL A 13 12.56 9.07 10.92
N ILE A 14 11.78 10.05 11.38
CA ILE A 14 10.80 9.85 12.46
C ILE A 14 9.82 8.76 12.04
N LYS A 15 9.63 7.76 12.91
CA LYS A 15 8.68 6.68 12.67
C LYS A 15 7.25 7.24 12.74
N PRO A 16 6.37 6.86 11.80
CA PRO A 16 4.98 7.30 11.83
C PRO A 16 4.26 6.66 13.02
N ASP A 17 3.30 7.39 13.59
CA ASP A 17 2.40 6.85 14.62
C ASP A 17 1.50 5.74 14.08
N LEU A 18 1.19 5.78 12.79
CA LEU A 18 0.41 4.78 12.07
C LEU A 18 0.85 4.73 10.60
N ALA A 19 1.14 3.54 10.09
CA ALA A 19 1.39 3.30 8.68
C ALA A 19 0.51 2.15 8.19
N ILE A 20 -0.26 2.40 7.13
CA ILE A 20 -1.27 1.46 6.62
C ILE A 20 -0.83 0.97 5.25
N TYR A 21 -0.79 -0.35 5.07
CA TYR A 21 -0.56 -1.00 3.80
C TYR A 21 -1.88 -1.43 3.17
N LEU A 22 -2.25 -0.76 2.08
CA LEU A 22 -3.41 -1.10 1.27
C LEU A 22 -3.04 -2.23 0.29
N ASP A 23 -3.22 -3.47 0.71
CA ASP A 23 -2.84 -4.62 -0.10
C ASP A 23 -3.84 -4.88 -1.22
N ILE A 24 -3.33 -5.07 -2.43
CA ILE A 24 -4.13 -5.46 -3.58
C ILE A 24 -3.30 -6.37 -4.49
N PRO A 25 -3.87 -7.44 -5.08
CA PRO A 25 -3.15 -8.25 -6.05
C PRO A 25 -2.63 -7.38 -7.21
N PRO A 26 -1.35 -7.49 -7.61
CA PRO A 26 -0.75 -6.62 -8.63
C PRO A 26 -1.53 -6.54 -9.94
N ARG A 27 -2.03 -7.69 -10.42
CA ARG A 27 -2.85 -7.77 -11.64
C ARG A 27 -4.15 -6.98 -11.53
N VAL A 28 -4.79 -7.03 -10.36
CA VAL A 28 -6.03 -6.28 -10.10
C VAL A 28 -5.73 -4.78 -10.06
N GLY A 29 -4.65 -4.37 -9.37
CA GLY A 29 -4.23 -2.97 -9.31
C GLY A 29 -3.92 -2.37 -10.68
N VAL A 30 -3.15 -3.07 -11.51
CA VAL A 30 -2.83 -2.63 -12.88
C VAL A 30 -4.09 -2.56 -13.75
N LEU A 31 -4.99 -3.53 -13.63
CA LEU A 31 -6.25 -3.52 -14.38
C LEU A 31 -7.14 -2.33 -13.99
N ARG A 32 -7.32 -2.08 -12.69
CA ARG A 32 -8.08 -0.93 -12.18
C ARG A 32 -7.50 0.39 -12.69
N LYS A 33 -6.17 0.53 -12.62
CA LYS A 33 -5.45 1.71 -13.09
C LYS A 33 -5.61 1.93 -14.59
N ARG A 34 -5.48 0.88 -15.40
CA ARG A 34 -5.69 0.95 -16.85
C ARG A 34 -7.10 1.40 -17.19
N LYS A 35 -8.14 0.82 -16.56
CA LYS A 35 -9.53 1.23 -16.79
C LYS A 35 -9.76 2.70 -16.44
N ALA A 36 -9.22 3.17 -15.31
CA ALA A 36 -9.30 4.57 -14.92
C ALA A 36 -8.62 5.51 -15.93
N TRP A 37 -7.55 5.05 -16.57
CA TRP A 37 -6.81 5.83 -17.57
C TRP A 37 -7.35 5.72 -18.99
N GLU A 38 -8.06 4.66 -19.35
CA GLU A 38 -8.80 4.60 -20.63
C GLU A 38 -9.85 5.71 -20.74
N VAL A 39 -10.35 6.21 -19.61
CA VAL A 39 -11.24 7.38 -19.52
C VAL A 39 -10.47 8.72 -19.64
N MET A 40 -9.15 8.71 -19.45
CA MET A 40 -8.26 9.88 -19.50
C MET A 40 -7.26 9.74 -20.66
N GLU A 41 -7.63 10.19 -21.86
CA GLU A 41 -6.80 10.05 -23.08
C GLU A 41 -5.31 10.38 -22.85
N GLY A 42 -4.42 9.50 -23.34
CA GLY A 42 -2.99 9.78 -23.48
C GLY A 42 -2.05 9.23 -22.40
N ARG A 43 -2.54 8.53 -21.36
CA ARG A 43 -1.64 7.96 -20.31
C ARG A 43 -1.31 6.48 -20.55
N LYS A 44 -0.01 6.16 -20.65
CA LYS A 44 0.52 4.78 -20.70
C LYS A 44 0.99 4.32 -19.33
N LEU A 45 0.85 3.01 -19.07
CA LEU A 45 1.49 2.35 -17.91
C LEU A 45 2.99 2.59 -17.95
N GLY A 46 3.55 3.02 -16.84
CA GLY A 46 4.97 3.27 -16.68
C GLY A 46 5.76 1.96 -16.49
N TYR A 47 7.07 2.11 -16.30
CA TYR A 47 7.95 0.96 -16.08
C TYR A 47 7.73 0.29 -14.71
N LEU A 48 7.07 0.96 -13.77
CA LEU A 48 6.82 0.46 -12.42
C LEU A 48 5.60 -0.47 -12.34
N GLU A 49 4.77 -0.49 -13.38
CA GLU A 49 3.52 -1.25 -13.45
C GLU A 49 3.70 -2.66 -14.03
N ARG A 50 4.94 -3.15 -14.09
CA ARG A 50 5.19 -4.55 -14.46
C ARG A 50 4.82 -5.49 -13.32
N ILE A 51 4.11 -6.56 -13.65
CA ILE A 51 3.54 -7.49 -12.67
C ILE A 51 4.62 -8.21 -11.83
N ASP A 52 5.74 -8.58 -12.44
CA ASP A 52 6.90 -9.18 -11.78
C ASP A 52 7.49 -8.26 -10.71
N LEU A 53 7.71 -6.98 -11.07
CA LEU A 53 8.22 -5.97 -10.15
C LEU A 53 7.25 -5.75 -9.00
N LEU A 54 5.97 -5.55 -9.30
CA LEU A 54 4.94 -5.34 -8.28
C LEU A 54 4.74 -6.56 -7.37
N SER A 55 4.95 -7.77 -7.87
CA SER A 55 4.88 -8.99 -7.05
C SER A 55 6.02 -9.02 -6.03
N ASN A 56 7.26 -8.74 -6.46
CA ASN A 56 8.41 -8.63 -5.55
C ASN A 56 8.22 -7.51 -4.52
N VAL A 57 7.65 -6.38 -4.95
CA VAL A 57 7.34 -5.26 -4.05
C VAL A 57 6.28 -5.69 -3.01
N ARG A 58 5.20 -6.33 -3.44
CA ARG A 58 4.15 -6.83 -2.53
C ARG A 58 4.71 -7.78 -1.48
N GLU A 59 5.58 -8.71 -1.87
CA GLU A 59 6.23 -9.61 -0.91
C GLU A 59 7.02 -8.85 0.17
N LEU A 60 7.76 -7.81 -0.20
CA LEU A 60 8.50 -6.98 0.76
C LEU A 60 7.53 -6.26 1.71
N TYR A 61 6.46 -5.66 1.20
CA TYR A 61 5.47 -4.98 2.04
C TYR A 61 4.74 -5.93 2.98
N LEU A 62 4.41 -7.15 2.53
CA LEU A 62 3.81 -8.17 3.40
C LEU A 62 4.78 -8.64 4.50
N ARG A 63 6.09 -8.65 4.24
CA ARG A 63 7.09 -8.87 5.31
C ARG A 63 7.08 -7.73 6.33
N LEU A 64 7.00 -6.48 5.88
CA LEU A 64 6.89 -5.32 6.79
C LEU A 64 5.62 -5.36 7.63
N VAL A 65 4.50 -5.85 7.07
CA VAL A 65 3.29 -6.16 7.84
C VAL A 65 3.57 -7.22 8.90
N GLY A 66 4.21 -8.33 8.53
CA GLY A 66 4.57 -9.41 9.46
C GLY A 66 5.54 -8.97 10.57
N GLU A 67 6.41 -7.99 10.28
CA GLU A 67 7.32 -7.34 11.23
C GLU A 67 6.61 -6.31 12.13
N GLY A 68 5.33 -5.99 11.88
CA GLY A 68 4.58 -4.99 12.63
C GLY A 68 4.90 -3.53 12.28
N GLU A 69 5.69 -3.30 11.22
CA GLU A 69 6.02 -1.95 10.73
C GLU A 69 4.84 -1.30 9.98
N LEU A 70 3.91 -2.10 9.47
CA LEU A 70 2.73 -1.65 8.73
C LEU A 70 1.47 -2.41 9.18
N VAL A 71 0.32 -1.73 9.18
CA VAL A 71 -0.98 -2.35 9.41
C VAL A 71 -1.61 -2.74 8.08
N TYR A 72 -1.97 -4.02 7.93
CA TYR A 72 -2.59 -4.55 6.72
C TYR A 72 -4.06 -4.12 6.59
N VAL A 73 -4.46 -3.72 5.38
CA VAL A 73 -5.86 -3.54 4.97
C VAL A 73 -6.05 -4.20 3.61
N ASP A 74 -7.11 -5.01 3.48
CA ASP A 74 -7.49 -5.61 2.21
C ASP A 74 -8.15 -4.57 1.28
N ALA A 75 -7.36 -4.01 0.37
CA ALA A 75 -7.81 -3.04 -0.63
C ALA A 75 -8.38 -3.70 -1.91
N ASN A 76 -8.50 -5.03 -1.95
CA ASN A 76 -9.20 -5.73 -3.01
C ASN A 76 -10.74 -5.58 -2.91
N ARG A 77 -11.24 -5.11 -1.76
CA ARG A 77 -12.66 -4.82 -1.50
C ARG A 77 -13.16 -3.55 -2.21
N GLY A 78 -14.43 -3.21 -2.01
CA GLY A 78 -15.05 -1.97 -2.50
C GLY A 78 -14.51 -0.73 -1.79
N LEU A 79 -14.63 0.45 -2.43
CA LEU A 79 -14.05 1.69 -1.92
C LEU A 79 -14.56 2.05 -0.51
N GLU A 80 -15.86 1.96 -0.31
CA GLU A 80 -16.53 2.30 0.96
C GLU A 80 -16.12 1.36 2.09
N ASP A 81 -15.92 0.08 1.79
CA ASP A 81 -15.39 -0.90 2.73
C ASP A 81 -13.98 -0.53 3.17
N VAL A 82 -13.10 -0.26 2.21
CA VAL A 82 -11.70 0.09 2.49
C VAL A 82 -11.60 1.40 3.28
N ILE A 83 -12.42 2.40 2.93
CA ILE A 83 -12.49 3.68 3.67
C ILE A 83 -12.91 3.43 5.12
N ARG A 84 -13.93 2.59 5.35
CA ARG A 84 -14.38 2.25 6.70
C ARG A 84 -13.28 1.56 7.50
N ASP A 85 -12.60 0.57 6.92
CA ASP A 85 -11.52 -0.16 7.58
C ASP A 85 -10.36 0.79 7.96
N VAL A 86 -9.94 1.66 7.03
CA VAL A 86 -8.90 2.68 7.27
C VAL A 86 -9.32 3.69 8.34
N LEU A 87 -10.55 4.21 8.27
CA LEU A 87 -11.06 5.16 9.27
C LEU A 87 -11.14 4.53 10.66
N SER A 88 -11.51 3.25 10.76
CA SER A 88 -11.53 2.54 12.03
C SER A 88 -10.14 2.48 12.66
N LEU A 89 -9.11 2.16 11.86
CA LEU A 89 -7.72 2.13 12.32
C LEU A 89 -7.24 3.52 12.79
N ILE A 90 -7.59 4.57 12.06
CA ILE A 90 -7.23 5.95 12.42
C ILE A 90 -7.94 6.36 13.73
N LYS A 91 -9.24 6.09 13.86
CA LYS A 91 -10.01 6.39 15.09
C LYS A 91 -9.44 5.67 16.30
N GLU A 92 -9.12 4.37 16.15
CA GLU A 92 -8.49 3.58 17.20
C GLU A 92 -7.16 4.20 17.63
N LYS A 93 -6.30 4.57 16.66
CA LYS A 93 -5.02 5.20 16.94
C LYS A 93 -5.16 6.55 17.67
N LEU A 94 -6.19 7.33 17.32
CA LEU A 94 -6.49 8.61 17.97
C LEU A 94 -7.27 8.47 19.29
N GLY A 95 -7.66 7.25 19.68
CA GLY A 95 -8.47 7.01 20.88
C GLY A 95 -9.91 7.52 20.79
N ILE A 96 -10.43 7.74 19.57
CA ILE A 96 -11.79 8.18 19.33
C ILE A 96 -12.71 6.97 19.46
N ARG A 97 -13.55 6.94 20.50
CA ARG A 97 -14.60 5.94 20.70
C ARG A 97 -15.93 6.51 20.17
N GLU A 98 -16.71 5.67 19.49
CA GLU A 98 -18.10 5.98 19.08
C GLU A 98 -19.08 5.89 20.25
#